data_AF-A0A2T7BBJ1-F1
#
_entry.id   AF-A0A2T7BBJ1-F1
#
_cell.length_a   1.000
_cell.length_b   1.000
_cell.length_c   1.000
_cell.angle_alpha   90.00
_cell.angle_beta   90.00
_cell.angle_gamma   90.00
#
_symmetry.space_group_name_H-M   'P 1'
#
loop_
_entity.id
_entity.type
_entity.pdbx_description
1 polymer ?
#
loop_
_entity_poly.entity_id
_entity_poly.type
_entity_poly.pdbx_seq_one_letter_code
_entity_poly.pdbx_strand_id
1 'polypeptide(L)'
;MYPNLYYAFKDLFGLDWPRLQIINTFGFCVAIAFLAAAYTLTKELRRREKAGWLQPVKEKLVIGGSVSPMELVLSFVLTFIIGGKVLGILFSWDSSSEKPLDYLLSPRGLWWAGALLAAGFTYYNYRTKKKAELPTPEEKLVDVYPHQRVADITVMAAIGGIIGAKIFNSLETWNDFVKDPIASLFGFSGLTFYGGLIVAAIVIIRYAIRKKINVWQLVDATCPGLMLAYGLGRFGCQLAGDGDWGIVNEAPKPFSWIPDWAWAYNYPHNVVNEGVPIPGCTGDYCHQLIPPVFPTPLYEIIMCLTLFVILWSIRKKITTPGLLFGIYLVMNGVERFFIEKIRVNTRDYNIFGFHPTQAEIISTLLILGGAVLIWYSKKYNRLKTTA
;
A
#
# COMPACT_ATOMS: atom_id res chain seq x y z
N MET A 1 4.48 0.68 -21.91
CA MET A 1 4.21 0.88 -20.47
C MET A 1 3.24 2.03 -20.33
N TYR A 2 2.53 2.10 -19.20
CA TYR A 2 1.55 3.13 -18.89
C TYR A 2 1.98 3.90 -17.65
N PRO A 3 2.74 5.00 -17.80
CA PRO A 3 3.13 5.88 -16.69
C PRO A 3 1.95 6.36 -15.84
N ASN A 4 0.87 6.72 -16.51
CA ASN A 4 -0.36 7.23 -15.92
C ASN A 4 -1.58 6.64 -16.64
N LEU A 5 -2.76 6.88 -16.06
CA LEU A 5 -4.01 6.34 -16.60
C LEU A 5 -4.35 6.89 -17.99
N TYR A 6 -3.81 8.04 -18.38
CA TYR A 6 -4.02 8.57 -19.73
C TYR A 6 -3.50 7.63 -20.81
N TYR A 7 -2.26 7.17 -20.69
CA TYR A 7 -1.68 6.25 -21.67
C TYR A 7 -2.42 4.92 -21.72
N ALA A 8 -2.86 4.41 -20.55
CA ALA A 8 -3.65 3.18 -20.49
C ALA A 8 -5.01 3.32 -21.17
N PHE A 9 -5.74 4.42 -20.92
CA PHE A 9 -7.06 4.64 -21.51
C PHE A 9 -6.99 4.94 -23.01
N LYS A 10 -5.96 5.67 -23.44
CA LYS A 10 -5.72 5.95 -24.86
C LYS A 10 -5.49 4.66 -25.65
N ASP A 11 -4.71 3.74 -25.10
CA ASP A 11 -4.39 2.46 -25.75
C ASP A 11 -5.59 1.49 -25.72
N LEU A 12 -6.27 1.36 -24.57
CA LEU A 12 -7.37 0.40 -24.41
C LEU A 12 -8.68 0.82 -25.08
N PHE A 13 -8.99 2.12 -25.10
CA PHE A 13 -10.29 2.63 -25.55
C PHE A 13 -10.20 3.62 -26.72
N GLY A 14 -9.01 4.04 -27.13
CA GLY A 14 -8.83 5.07 -28.16
C GLY A 14 -9.30 6.47 -27.72
N LEU A 15 -9.55 6.69 -26.43
CA LEU A 15 -10.08 7.94 -25.90
C LEU A 15 -8.95 8.88 -25.45
N ASP A 16 -8.86 10.06 -26.08
CA ASP A 16 -7.90 11.09 -25.69
C ASP A 16 -8.49 11.94 -24.56
N TRP A 17 -8.18 11.56 -23.30
CA TRP A 17 -8.61 12.30 -22.12
C TRP A 17 -7.42 12.77 -21.28
N PRO A 18 -6.79 13.92 -21.61
CA PRO A 18 -5.57 14.40 -20.97
C PRO A 18 -5.63 14.45 -19.45
N ARG A 19 -6.81 14.73 -18.86
CA ARG A 19 -7.01 14.82 -17.40
C ARG A 19 -6.57 13.57 -16.62
N LEU A 20 -6.53 12.41 -17.27
CA LEU A 20 -6.07 11.16 -16.65
C LEU A 20 -4.55 11.12 -16.38
N GLN A 21 -3.78 12.10 -16.89
CA GLN A 21 -2.33 12.21 -16.63
C GLN A 21 -1.99 12.49 -15.16
N ILE A 22 -2.93 13.03 -14.38
CA ILE A 22 -2.74 13.28 -12.93
C ILE A 22 -2.55 11.98 -12.15
N ILE A 23 -3.22 10.91 -12.60
CA ILE A 23 -3.28 9.65 -11.86
C ILE A 23 -2.20 8.73 -12.40
N ASN A 24 -1.08 8.66 -11.66
CA ASN A 24 -0.02 7.69 -11.94
C ASN A 24 -0.55 6.27 -11.75
N THR A 25 -0.17 5.38 -12.67
CA THR A 25 -0.65 3.99 -12.68
C THR A 25 -0.20 3.25 -11.41
N PHE A 26 1.05 3.46 -10.98
CA PHE A 26 1.57 2.89 -9.74
C PHE A 26 0.73 3.32 -8.52
N GLY A 27 0.50 4.62 -8.34
CA GLY A 27 -0.27 5.17 -7.23
C GLY A 27 -1.72 4.66 -7.22
N PHE A 28 -2.33 4.52 -8.40
CA PHE A 28 -3.66 3.93 -8.56
C PHE A 28 -3.70 2.46 -8.10
N CYS A 29 -2.74 1.64 -8.52
CA CYS A 29 -2.63 0.25 -8.10
C CYS A 29 -2.41 0.13 -6.58
N VAL A 30 -1.58 0.99 -5.98
CA VAL A 30 -1.39 1.06 -4.52
C VAL A 30 -2.71 1.41 -3.81
N ALA A 31 -3.49 2.38 -4.31
CA ALA A 31 -4.80 2.69 -3.74
C ALA A 31 -5.76 1.49 -3.77
N ILE A 32 -5.80 0.75 -4.88
CA ILE A 32 -6.57 -0.50 -5.00
C ILE A 32 -6.08 -1.54 -4.00
N ALA A 33 -4.76 -1.67 -3.81
CA ALA A 33 -4.17 -2.58 -2.85
C ALA A 33 -4.64 -2.30 -1.40
N PHE A 34 -4.69 -1.02 -1.00
CA PHE A 34 -5.23 -0.63 0.31
C PHE A 34 -6.71 -0.99 0.46
N LEU A 35 -7.53 -0.72 -0.55
CA LEU A 35 -8.96 -1.07 -0.53
C LEU A 35 -9.18 -2.59 -0.47
N ALA A 36 -8.40 -3.36 -1.21
CA ALA A 36 -8.45 -4.82 -1.21
C ALA A 36 -8.00 -5.42 0.13
N ALA A 37 -6.94 -4.88 0.74
CA ALA A 37 -6.51 -5.26 2.08
C ALA A 37 -7.58 -4.95 3.13
N ALA A 38 -8.16 -3.75 3.10
CA ALA A 38 -9.23 -3.36 4.01
C ALA A 38 -10.47 -4.25 3.86
N TYR A 39 -10.85 -4.58 2.62
CA TYR A 39 -11.97 -5.47 2.34
C TYR A 39 -11.74 -6.89 2.87
N THR A 40 -10.57 -7.47 2.59
CA THR A 40 -10.23 -8.83 3.04
C THR A 40 -10.11 -8.91 4.56
N LEU A 41 -9.50 -7.91 5.20
CA LEU A 41 -9.43 -7.79 6.65
C LEU A 41 -10.83 -7.68 7.28
N THR A 42 -11.70 -6.84 6.72
CA THR A 42 -13.09 -6.69 7.20
C THR A 42 -13.84 -8.03 7.15
N LYS A 43 -13.72 -8.76 6.03
CA LYS A 43 -14.34 -10.08 5.88
C LYS A 43 -13.82 -11.09 6.90
N GLU A 44 -12.52 -11.09 7.15
CA GLU A 44 -11.88 -12.05 8.04
C GLU A 44 -12.14 -11.73 9.52
N LEU A 45 -12.14 -10.45 9.92
CA LEU A 45 -12.54 -10.03 11.26
C LEU A 45 -14.00 -10.40 11.54
N ARG A 46 -14.93 -10.13 10.61
CA ARG A 46 -16.34 -10.55 10.73
C ARG A 46 -16.49 -12.07 10.89
N ARG A 47 -15.68 -12.86 10.19
CA ARG A 47 -15.67 -14.32 10.34
C ARG A 47 -15.22 -14.73 11.74
N ARG A 48 -14.15 -14.11 12.24
CA ARG A 48 -13.57 -14.43 13.57
C ARG A 48 -14.48 -13.98 14.71
N GLU A 49 -15.18 -12.86 14.55
CA GLU A 49 -16.25 -12.42 15.45
C GLU A 49 -17.40 -13.44 15.48
N LYS A 50 -17.88 -13.90 14.32
CA LYS A 50 -18.90 -14.96 14.26
C LYS A 50 -18.44 -16.29 14.87
N ALA A 51 -17.14 -16.58 14.83
CA ALA A 51 -16.55 -17.75 15.48
C ALA A 51 -16.31 -17.57 16.99
N GLY A 52 -16.60 -16.39 17.56
CA GLY A 52 -16.40 -16.07 18.97
C GLY A 52 -14.94 -15.81 19.36
N TRP A 53 -14.02 -15.72 18.40
CA TRP A 53 -12.58 -15.50 18.68
C TRP A 53 -12.25 -14.04 18.97
N LEU A 54 -13.12 -13.13 18.54
CA LEU A 54 -13.01 -11.69 18.77
C LEU A 54 -14.30 -11.20 19.39
N GLN A 55 -14.18 -10.48 20.50
CA GLN A 55 -15.30 -9.97 21.27
C GLN A 55 -15.44 -8.46 21.05
N PRO A 56 -16.67 -7.92 21.09
CA PRO A 56 -16.87 -6.49 21.06
C PRO A 56 -16.35 -5.83 22.33
N VAL A 57 -16.01 -4.55 22.23
CA VAL A 57 -15.68 -3.71 23.37
C VAL A 57 -16.78 -2.68 23.55
N LYS A 58 -17.33 -2.59 24.77
CA LYS A 58 -18.28 -1.55 25.14
C LYS A 58 -17.57 -0.21 25.16
N GLU A 59 -17.98 0.68 24.27
CA GLU A 59 -17.51 2.06 24.23
C GLU A 59 -18.68 3.02 24.46
N LYS A 60 -18.40 4.11 25.18
CA LYS A 60 -19.35 5.21 25.36
C LYS A 60 -19.39 6.01 24.07
N LEU A 61 -20.49 5.94 23.34
CA LEU A 61 -20.77 6.82 22.21
C LEU A 61 -21.72 7.91 22.66
N VAL A 62 -21.29 9.17 22.49
CA VAL A 62 -22.16 10.33 22.71
C VAL A 62 -23.01 10.49 21.46
N ILE A 63 -24.30 10.14 21.56
CA ILE A 63 -25.25 10.33 20.47
C ILE A 63 -25.93 11.68 20.65
N GLY A 64 -25.95 12.48 19.58
CA GLY A 64 -26.55 13.81 19.60
C GLY A 64 -25.74 14.87 20.34
N GLY A 65 -24.42 14.70 20.45
CA GLY A 65 -23.53 15.73 20.97
C GLY A 65 -23.56 17.00 20.12
N SER A 66 -23.31 18.15 20.76
CA SER A 66 -23.29 19.44 20.09
C SER A 66 -22.19 19.51 19.01
N VAL A 67 -22.40 20.38 18.03
CA VAL A 67 -21.44 20.52 16.92
C VAL A 67 -20.12 21.06 17.44
N SER A 68 -19.05 20.26 17.39
CA SER A 68 -17.72 20.66 17.81
C SER A 68 -17.16 21.77 16.88
N PRO A 69 -16.82 22.96 17.41
CA PRO A 69 -16.24 24.04 16.61
C PRO A 69 -14.93 23.62 15.93
N MET A 70 -14.12 22.82 16.62
CA MET A 70 -12.85 22.31 16.11
C MET A 70 -13.04 21.40 14.90
N GLU A 71 -14.07 20.55 14.91
CA GLU A 71 -14.38 19.68 13.77
C GLU A 71 -14.84 20.48 12.55
N LEU A 72 -15.62 21.55 12.76
CA LEU A 72 -16.02 22.44 11.67
C LEU A 72 -14.83 23.19 11.09
N VAL A 73 -13.93 23.70 11.93
CA VAL A 73 -12.71 24.39 11.49
C VAL A 73 -11.82 23.42 10.71
N LEU A 74 -11.58 22.21 11.23
CA LEU A 74 -10.79 21.20 10.52
C LEU A 74 -11.43 20.78 9.21
N SER A 75 -12.75 20.55 9.19
CA SER A 75 -13.51 20.25 7.98
C SER A 75 -13.37 21.38 6.95
N PHE A 76 -13.46 22.64 7.38
CA PHE A 76 -13.30 23.80 6.52
C PHE A 76 -11.89 23.86 5.92
N VAL A 77 -10.86 23.81 6.77
CA VAL A 77 -9.46 23.91 6.34
C VAL A 77 -9.09 22.79 5.36
N LEU A 78 -9.46 21.54 5.68
CA LEU A 78 -9.19 20.39 4.80
C LEU A 78 -9.91 20.53 3.46
N THR A 79 -11.20 20.89 3.48
CA THR A 79 -11.98 21.07 2.24
C THR A 79 -11.49 22.26 1.43
N PHE A 80 -11.01 23.32 2.08
CA PHE A 80 -10.44 24.50 1.44
C PHE A 80 -9.15 24.14 0.70
N ILE A 81 -8.23 23.44 1.37
CA ILE A 81 -6.95 23.04 0.79
C ILE A 81 -7.18 22.05 -0.36
N ILE A 82 -7.91 20.97 -0.11
CA ILE A 82 -8.18 19.93 -1.11
C ILE A 82 -8.99 20.50 -2.28
N GLY A 83 -10.06 21.24 -1.98
CA GLY A 83 -10.92 21.86 -2.98
C GLY A 83 -10.18 22.86 -3.85
N GLY A 84 -9.40 23.77 -3.25
CA GLY A 84 -8.62 24.76 -4.00
C GLY A 84 -7.61 24.11 -4.95
N LYS A 85 -6.99 23.01 -4.53
CA LYS A 85 -6.06 22.23 -5.35
C LYS A 85 -6.75 21.45 -6.46
N VAL A 86 -7.75 20.64 -6.12
CA VAL A 86 -8.47 19.79 -7.08
C VAL A 86 -9.20 20.64 -8.12
N LEU A 87 -9.92 21.69 -7.70
CA LEU A 87 -10.58 22.61 -8.62
C LEU A 87 -9.55 23.39 -9.45
N GLY A 88 -8.42 23.77 -8.87
CA GLY A 88 -7.30 24.36 -9.61
C GLY A 88 -6.79 23.48 -10.74
N ILE A 89 -6.59 22.18 -10.49
CA ILE A 89 -6.18 21.22 -11.52
C ILE A 89 -7.28 21.03 -12.57
N LEU A 90 -8.55 20.96 -12.16
CA LEU A 90 -9.67 20.75 -13.08
C LEU A 90 -9.93 21.93 -14.02
N PHE A 91 -9.78 23.17 -13.52
CA PHE A 91 -10.10 24.40 -14.25
C PHE A 91 -8.87 25.11 -14.84
N SER A 92 -7.65 24.79 -14.40
CA SER A 92 -6.40 25.36 -14.92
C SER A 92 -5.47 24.27 -15.48
N TRP A 93 -6.05 23.39 -16.30
CA TRP A 93 -5.37 22.23 -16.89
C TRP A 93 -4.09 22.59 -17.67
N ASP A 94 -4.14 23.64 -18.49
CA ASP A 94 -3.03 24.05 -19.37
C ASP A 94 -1.77 24.49 -18.62
N SER A 95 -1.87 24.82 -17.33
CA SER A 95 -0.73 25.21 -16.47
C SER A 95 -0.34 24.15 -15.43
N SER A 96 -1.09 23.05 -15.36
CA SER A 96 -0.91 21.97 -14.37
C SER A 96 -0.57 20.62 -15.00
N SER A 97 -0.67 20.51 -16.33
CA SER A 97 -0.51 19.27 -17.10
C SER A 97 0.93 18.76 -17.20
N GLU A 98 1.93 19.64 -17.24
CA GLU A 98 3.34 19.20 -17.40
C GLU A 98 3.85 18.42 -16.18
N LYS A 99 3.46 18.84 -14.96
CA LYS A 99 3.80 18.15 -13.69
C LYS A 99 2.69 18.34 -12.65
N PRO A 100 1.67 17.47 -12.63
CA PRO A 100 0.54 17.57 -11.69
C PRO A 100 0.97 17.57 -10.22
N LEU A 101 2.08 16.90 -9.92
CA LEU A 101 2.64 16.81 -8.56
C LEU A 101 3.29 18.12 -8.09
N ASP A 102 4.02 18.81 -8.98
CA ASP A 102 4.61 20.12 -8.67
C ASP A 102 3.51 21.15 -8.42
N TYR A 103 2.41 21.06 -9.17
CA TYR A 103 1.24 21.90 -8.92
C TYR A 103 0.62 21.64 -7.53
N LEU A 104 0.47 20.36 -7.12
CA LEU A 104 -0.05 19.99 -5.81
C LEU A 104 0.77 20.57 -4.65
N LEU A 105 2.10 20.58 -4.76
CA LEU A 105 3.00 21.12 -3.73
C LEU A 105 3.24 22.62 -3.81
N SER A 106 2.98 23.25 -4.96
CA SER A 106 3.16 24.70 -5.12
C SER A 106 2.15 25.52 -4.29
N PRO A 107 2.32 26.83 -4.13
CA PRO A 107 1.27 27.70 -3.59
C PRO A 107 0.09 27.93 -4.55
N ARG A 108 0.14 27.40 -5.78
CA ARG A 108 -0.87 27.62 -6.81
C ARG A 108 -2.12 26.80 -6.50
N GLY A 109 -3.29 27.38 -6.77
CA GLY A 109 -4.58 26.76 -6.54
C GLY A 109 -5.71 27.73 -6.83
N LEU A 110 -6.92 27.20 -7.09
CA LEU A 110 -8.12 28.00 -7.26
C LEU A 110 -8.75 28.28 -5.89
N TRP A 111 -8.05 29.07 -5.08
CA TRP A 111 -8.35 29.24 -3.65
C TRP A 111 -9.74 29.81 -3.38
N TRP A 112 -10.25 30.71 -4.22
CA TRP A 112 -11.61 31.25 -4.07
C TRP A 112 -12.68 30.15 -4.25
N ALA A 113 -12.50 29.24 -5.22
CA ALA A 113 -13.42 28.13 -5.45
C ALA A 113 -13.30 27.10 -4.32
N GLY A 114 -12.08 26.88 -3.82
CA GLY A 114 -11.84 26.11 -2.59
C GLY A 114 -12.58 26.68 -1.38
N ALA A 115 -12.60 28.01 -1.21
CA ALA A 115 -13.32 28.67 -0.11
C ALA A 115 -14.85 28.48 -0.22
N LEU A 116 -15.41 28.60 -1.43
CA LEU A 116 -16.84 28.35 -1.66
C LEU A 116 -17.21 26.89 -1.37
N LEU A 117 -16.41 25.93 -1.84
CA LEU A 117 -16.60 24.51 -1.56
C LEU A 117 -16.52 24.22 -0.05
N ALA A 118 -15.52 24.78 0.63
CA ALA A 118 -15.31 24.61 2.07
C ALA A 118 -16.47 25.20 2.89
N ALA A 119 -16.96 26.39 2.53
CA ALA A 119 -18.11 27.00 3.16
C ALA A 119 -19.37 26.14 2.98
N GLY A 120 -19.65 25.68 1.75
CA GLY A 120 -20.79 24.82 1.45
C GLY A 120 -20.75 23.48 2.18
N PHE A 121 -19.61 22.79 2.17
CA PHE A 121 -19.44 21.50 2.84
C PHE A 121 -19.49 21.63 4.37
N THR A 122 -18.87 22.66 4.94
CA THR A 122 -18.91 22.93 6.38
C THR A 122 -20.32 23.29 6.83
N TYR A 123 -21.05 24.09 6.06
CA TYR A 123 -22.46 24.39 6.31
C TYR A 123 -23.33 23.13 6.23
N TYR A 124 -23.10 22.28 5.23
CA TYR A 124 -23.78 21.00 5.11
C TYR A 124 -23.54 20.11 6.35
N ASN A 125 -22.28 19.95 6.76
CA ASN A 125 -21.90 19.18 7.95
C ASN A 125 -22.47 19.77 9.25
N TYR A 126 -22.47 21.10 9.37
CA TYR A 126 -23.11 21.79 10.49
C TYR A 126 -24.61 21.49 10.52
N ARG A 127 -25.31 21.60 9.39
CA ARG A 127 -26.75 21.38 9.30
C ARG A 127 -27.13 19.93 9.57
N THR A 128 -26.36 18.95 9.07
CA THR A 128 -26.62 17.53 9.32
C THR A 128 -26.39 17.17 10.78
N LYS A 129 -25.31 17.66 11.39
CA LYS A 129 -25.04 17.44 12.82
C LYS A 129 -26.05 18.13 13.73
N LYS A 130 -26.43 19.38 13.43
CA LYS A 130 -27.45 20.11 14.17
C LYS A 130 -28.84 19.47 14.07
N LYS A 131 -29.16 18.84 12.93
CA LYS A 131 -30.39 18.03 12.80
C LYS A 131 -30.35 16.73 13.60
N ALA A 132 -29.15 16.18 13.84
CA ALA A 132 -28.94 14.98 14.63
C ALA A 132 -28.65 15.27 16.12
N GLU A 133 -28.58 16.55 16.50
CA GLU A 133 -28.35 17.03 17.86
C GLU A 133 -29.58 16.74 18.71
N LEU A 134 -29.37 16.11 19.86
CA LEU A 134 -30.43 15.83 20.82
C LEU A 134 -30.43 16.92 21.90
N PRO A 135 -31.59 17.28 22.48
CA PRO A 135 -31.68 18.29 23.55
C PRO A 135 -30.78 17.97 24.76
N THR A 136 -30.55 16.69 25.00
CA THR A 136 -29.57 16.16 25.95
C THR A 136 -28.74 15.08 25.25
N PRO A 137 -27.41 15.22 25.16
CA PRO A 137 -26.55 14.18 24.62
C PRO A 137 -26.72 12.89 25.43
N GLU A 138 -27.09 11.80 24.78
CA GLU A 138 -27.21 10.49 25.44
C GLU A 138 -25.89 9.72 25.30
N GLU A 139 -25.26 9.39 26.41
CA GLU A 139 -24.16 8.41 26.43
C GLU A 139 -24.75 7.00 26.29
N LYS A 140 -24.66 6.41 25.11
CA LYS A 140 -25.00 4.99 24.91
C LYS A 140 -23.75 4.13 24.94
N LEU A 141 -23.78 3.09 25.77
CA LEU A 141 -22.81 2.01 25.71
C LEU A 141 -23.14 1.16 24.49
N VAL A 142 -22.31 1.26 23.46
CA VAL A 142 -22.47 0.49 22.22
C VAL A 142 -21.33 -0.53 22.14
N ASP A 143 -21.68 -1.75 21.73
CA ASP A 143 -20.72 -2.81 21.44
C ASP A 143 -20.03 -2.51 20.11
N VAL A 144 -18.76 -2.13 20.18
CA VAL A 144 -17.94 -1.85 18.99
C VAL A 144 -17.11 -3.08 18.63
N TYR A 145 -17.31 -3.58 17.43
CA TYR A 145 -16.65 -4.78 16.93
C TYR A 145 -15.33 -4.43 16.18
N PRO A 146 -14.32 -5.30 16.23
CA PRO A 146 -13.05 -5.09 15.52
C PRO A 146 -13.19 -4.77 14.03
N HIS A 147 -14.13 -5.38 13.30
CA HIS A 147 -14.34 -5.10 11.88
C HIS A 147 -14.76 -3.64 11.60
N GLN A 148 -15.37 -2.96 12.57
CA GLN A 148 -15.76 -1.54 12.44
C GLN A 148 -14.53 -0.63 12.54
N ARG A 149 -13.39 -1.14 13.05
CA ARG A 149 -12.13 -0.41 13.19
C ARG A 149 -11.21 -0.53 11.98
N VAL A 150 -11.62 -1.23 10.93
CA VAL A 150 -10.75 -1.46 9.76
C VAL A 150 -10.40 -0.14 9.05
N ALA A 151 -11.33 0.82 8.98
CA ALA A 151 -11.02 2.15 8.43
C ALA A 151 -9.93 2.85 9.26
N ASP A 152 -10.07 2.88 10.58
CA ASP A 152 -9.07 3.43 11.51
C ASP A 152 -7.70 2.76 11.31
N ILE A 153 -7.67 1.43 11.24
CA ILE A 153 -6.46 0.63 11.02
C ILE A 153 -5.83 0.95 9.66
N THR A 154 -6.63 1.08 8.61
CA THR A 154 -6.16 1.35 7.24
C THR A 154 -5.55 2.75 7.14
N VAL A 155 -6.19 3.75 7.74
CA VAL A 155 -5.66 5.12 7.81
C VAL A 155 -4.37 5.17 8.61
N MET A 156 -4.32 4.50 9.76
CA MET A 156 -3.08 4.39 10.56
C MET A 156 -1.97 3.66 9.82
N ALA A 157 -2.29 2.63 9.03
CA ALA A 157 -1.33 1.92 8.19
C ALA A 157 -0.74 2.84 7.12
N ALA A 158 -1.59 3.62 6.44
CA ALA A 158 -1.16 4.57 5.41
C ALA A 158 -0.27 5.67 5.99
N ILE A 159 -0.72 6.33 7.07
CA ILE A 159 0.02 7.42 7.72
C ILE A 159 1.34 6.90 8.33
N GLY A 160 1.26 5.84 9.14
CA GLY A 160 2.43 5.24 9.78
C GLY A 160 3.42 4.69 8.75
N GLY A 161 2.92 4.14 7.64
CA GLY A 161 3.73 3.63 6.54
C GLY A 161 4.52 4.73 5.83
N ILE A 162 3.86 5.84 5.47
CA ILE A 162 4.53 6.97 4.81
C ILE A 162 5.54 7.61 5.76
N ILE A 163 5.14 7.91 7.00
CA ILE A 163 6.03 8.51 8.00
C ILE A 163 7.24 7.61 8.25
N GLY A 164 7.02 6.32 8.46
CA GLY A 164 8.10 5.37 8.70
C GLY A 164 9.05 5.25 7.51
N ALA A 165 8.51 5.19 6.28
CA ALA A 165 9.32 5.09 5.07
C ALA A 165 10.21 6.32 4.89
N LYS A 166 9.69 7.50 5.22
CA LYS A 166 10.45 8.76 5.17
C LYS A 166 11.54 8.84 6.22
N ILE A 167 11.21 8.52 7.48
CA ILE A 167 12.20 8.54 8.56
C ILE A 167 13.37 7.61 8.22
N PHE A 168 13.08 6.38 7.79
CA PHE A 168 14.15 5.43 7.48
C PHE A 168 14.94 5.82 6.24
N ASN A 169 14.29 6.36 5.20
CA ASN A 169 15.03 6.89 4.06
C ASN A 169 16.01 7.99 4.48
N SER A 170 15.57 8.93 5.33
CA SER A 170 16.46 9.99 5.84
C SER A 170 17.60 9.45 6.71
N LEU A 171 17.40 8.31 7.40
CA LEU A 171 18.47 7.64 8.15
C LEU A 171 19.46 6.91 7.22
N GLU A 172 18.97 6.26 6.16
CA GLU A 172 19.80 5.58 5.17
C GLU A 172 20.60 6.58 4.31
N THR A 173 19.98 7.68 3.91
CA THR A 173 20.61 8.76 3.12
C THR A 173 21.01 9.95 4.00
N TRP A 174 21.62 9.69 5.16
CA TRP A 174 21.92 10.74 6.17
C TRP A 174 22.70 11.93 5.59
N ASN A 175 23.70 11.66 4.75
CA ASN A 175 24.52 12.70 4.14
C ASN A 175 23.73 13.61 3.20
N ASP A 176 22.75 13.08 2.49
CA ASP A 176 21.87 13.85 1.59
C ASP A 176 20.78 14.57 2.38
N PHE A 177 20.28 13.93 3.45
CA PHE A 177 19.33 14.53 4.39
C PHE A 177 19.92 15.77 5.08
N VAL A 178 21.18 15.73 5.53
CA VAL A 178 21.83 16.88 6.18
C VAL A 178 22.01 18.06 5.21
N LYS A 179 22.18 17.79 3.91
CA LYS A 179 22.33 18.84 2.88
C LYS A 179 21.01 19.54 2.57
N ASP A 180 19.92 18.79 2.44
CA ASP A 180 18.57 19.35 2.21
C ASP A 180 17.49 18.58 3.00
N PRO A 181 17.28 18.95 4.28
CA PRO A 181 16.34 18.24 5.15
C PRO A 181 14.89 18.36 4.70
N ILE A 182 14.52 19.52 4.10
CA ILE A 182 13.14 19.78 3.68
C ILE A 182 12.82 18.93 2.46
N ALA A 183 13.70 18.90 1.45
CA ALA A 183 13.46 18.09 0.26
C ALA A 183 13.46 16.59 0.56
N SER A 184 14.33 16.12 1.46
CA SER A 184 14.37 14.70 1.84
C SER A 184 13.09 14.25 2.57
N LEU A 185 12.58 15.05 3.51
CA LEU A 185 11.39 14.71 4.29
C LEU A 185 10.08 14.90 3.52
N PHE A 186 9.95 15.98 2.76
CA PHE A 186 8.70 16.36 2.09
C PHE A 186 8.67 16.04 0.59
N GLY A 187 9.80 15.63 0.00
CA GLY A 187 9.83 15.13 -1.38
C GLY A 187 9.00 13.85 -1.53
N PHE A 188 8.55 13.52 -2.74
CA PHE A 188 7.81 12.27 -2.97
C PHE A 188 8.72 11.07 -3.28
N SER A 189 10.01 11.30 -3.53
CA SER A 189 11.04 10.26 -3.71
C SER A 189 11.67 9.84 -2.37
N GLY A 190 12.37 8.71 -2.35
CA GLY A 190 13.04 8.22 -1.14
C GLY A 190 12.06 7.71 -0.09
N LEU A 191 11.49 6.53 -0.35
CA LEU A 191 10.59 5.83 0.57
C LEU A 191 11.16 4.44 0.86
N THR A 192 11.73 4.27 2.05
CA THR A 192 12.28 2.97 2.46
C THR A 192 11.15 2.05 2.93
N PHE A 193 10.94 0.94 2.22
CA PHE A 193 9.87 -0.01 2.50
C PHE A 193 9.86 -0.51 3.96
N TYR A 194 11.03 -0.89 4.49
CA TYR A 194 11.14 -1.48 5.83
C TYR A 194 10.75 -0.50 6.93
N GLY A 195 11.12 0.77 6.79
CA GLY A 195 10.72 1.81 7.74
C GLY A 195 9.21 1.97 7.80
N GLY A 196 8.55 1.97 6.64
CA GLY A 196 7.10 2.03 6.55
C GLY A 196 6.42 0.82 7.21
N LEU A 197 6.91 -0.38 6.92
CA LEU A 197 6.38 -1.61 7.52
C LEU A 197 6.50 -1.63 9.05
N ILE A 198 7.67 -1.29 9.58
CA ILE A 198 7.95 -1.33 11.03
C ILE A 198 7.08 -0.32 11.78
N VAL A 199 7.04 0.94 11.33
CA VAL A 199 6.28 1.98 12.01
C VAL A 199 4.78 1.73 11.91
N ALA A 200 4.28 1.34 10.73
CA ALA A 200 2.87 0.97 10.57
C ALA A 200 2.48 -0.19 11.50
N ALA A 201 3.30 -1.25 11.57
CA ALA A 201 3.04 -2.39 12.45
C ALA A 201 2.98 -1.98 13.93
N ILE A 202 3.93 -1.16 14.39
CA ILE A 202 3.97 -0.66 15.78
C ILE A 202 2.70 0.15 16.11
N VAL A 203 2.30 1.06 15.22
CA VAL A 203 1.10 1.90 15.41
C VAL A 203 -0.16 1.03 15.49
N ILE A 204 -0.32 0.08 14.57
CA ILE A 204 -1.48 -0.81 14.50
C ILE A 204 -1.53 -1.74 15.73
N ILE A 205 -0.41 -2.33 16.13
CA ILE A 205 -0.34 -3.21 17.30
C ILE A 205 -0.68 -2.42 18.57
N ARG A 206 -0.12 -1.23 18.75
CA ARG A 206 -0.43 -0.36 19.90
C ARG A 206 -1.90 0.04 19.92
N TYR A 207 -2.49 0.33 18.75
CA TYR A 207 -3.91 0.61 18.63
C TYR A 207 -4.77 -0.61 19.00
N ALA A 208 -4.43 -1.79 18.47
CA ALA A 208 -5.12 -3.04 18.77
C ALA A 208 -5.10 -3.37 20.28
N ILE A 209 -3.95 -3.22 20.94
CA ILE A 209 -3.81 -3.41 22.39
C ILE A 209 -4.71 -2.44 23.15
N ARG A 210 -4.70 -1.14 22.80
CA ARG A 210 -5.55 -0.12 23.44
C ARG A 210 -7.04 -0.40 23.26
N LYS A 211 -7.42 -0.96 22.12
CA LYS A 211 -8.80 -1.36 21.80
C LYS A 211 -9.12 -2.80 22.21
N LYS A 212 -8.27 -3.46 22.99
CA LYS A 212 -8.44 -4.83 23.48
C LYS A 212 -8.71 -5.86 22.37
N ILE A 213 -8.25 -5.57 21.16
CA ILE A 213 -8.30 -6.50 20.02
C ILE A 213 -7.16 -7.49 20.21
N ASN A 214 -7.45 -8.79 20.16
CA ASN A 214 -6.40 -9.81 20.24
C ASN A 214 -5.44 -9.68 19.06
N VAL A 215 -4.18 -9.33 19.34
CA VAL A 215 -3.16 -9.02 18.33
C VAL A 215 -2.87 -10.22 17.42
N TRP A 216 -2.78 -11.43 17.96
CA TRP A 216 -2.51 -12.63 17.16
C TRP A 216 -3.65 -12.94 16.19
N GLN A 217 -4.90 -12.77 16.65
CA GLN A 217 -6.08 -12.90 15.79
C GLN A 217 -6.11 -11.83 14.70
N LEU A 218 -5.71 -10.60 15.03
CA LEU A 218 -5.62 -9.50 14.06
C LEU A 218 -4.53 -9.76 13.02
N VAL A 219 -3.33 -10.16 13.43
CA VAL A 219 -2.20 -10.44 12.54
C VAL A 219 -2.50 -11.62 11.63
N ASP A 220 -3.08 -12.71 12.14
CA ASP A 220 -3.52 -13.80 11.26
C ASP A 220 -4.59 -13.33 10.24
N ALA A 221 -5.48 -12.42 10.66
CA ALA A 221 -6.53 -11.90 9.79
C ALA A 221 -6.00 -11.00 8.67
N THR A 222 -4.87 -10.31 8.87
CA THR A 222 -4.27 -9.45 7.85
C THR A 222 -3.49 -10.23 6.80
N CYS A 223 -3.00 -11.44 7.10
CA CYS A 223 -2.08 -12.19 6.22
C CYS A 223 -2.56 -12.37 4.77
N PRO A 224 -3.81 -12.81 4.50
CA PRO A 224 -4.27 -12.92 3.12
C PRO A 224 -4.33 -11.56 2.44
N GLY A 225 -4.80 -10.53 3.16
CA GLY A 225 -4.87 -9.16 2.66
C GLY A 225 -3.50 -8.59 2.30
N LEU A 226 -2.46 -8.92 3.06
CA LEU A 226 -1.08 -8.52 2.77
C LEU A 226 -0.57 -9.11 1.45
N MET A 227 -0.80 -10.40 1.19
CA MET A 227 -0.42 -11.02 -0.10
C MET A 227 -1.21 -10.44 -1.27
N LEU A 228 -2.52 -10.21 -1.09
CA LEU A 228 -3.34 -9.59 -2.13
C LEU A 228 -2.86 -8.16 -2.43
N ALA A 229 -2.60 -7.37 -1.38
CA ALA A 229 -2.09 -6.01 -1.53
C ALA A 229 -0.72 -5.98 -2.19
N TYR A 230 0.16 -6.94 -1.86
CA TYR A 230 1.48 -7.03 -2.48
C TYR A 230 1.38 -7.31 -3.99
N GLY A 231 0.59 -8.30 -4.39
CA GLY A 231 0.34 -8.59 -5.81
C GLY A 231 -0.29 -7.40 -6.55
N LEU A 232 -1.26 -6.72 -5.94
CA LEU A 232 -1.88 -5.52 -6.52
C LEU A 232 -0.90 -4.34 -6.62
N GLY A 233 0.02 -4.18 -5.66
CA GLY A 233 1.10 -3.20 -5.76
C GLY A 233 2.05 -3.51 -6.93
N ARG A 234 2.39 -4.79 -7.12
CA ARG A 234 3.26 -5.24 -8.21
C ARG A 234 2.66 -5.07 -9.60
N PHE A 235 1.34 -5.04 -9.74
CA PHE A 235 0.69 -4.56 -10.97
C PHE A 235 1.11 -3.13 -11.32
N GLY A 236 1.23 -2.26 -10.32
CA GLY A 236 1.71 -0.90 -10.51
C GLY A 236 3.12 -0.88 -11.11
N CYS A 237 4.03 -1.68 -10.55
CA CYS A 237 5.40 -1.83 -11.04
C CYS A 237 5.43 -2.35 -12.48
N GLN A 238 4.68 -3.42 -12.77
CA GLN A 238 4.64 -4.04 -14.09
C GLN A 238 4.09 -3.09 -15.16
N LEU A 239 3.05 -2.32 -14.84
CA LEU A 239 2.39 -1.44 -15.81
C LEU A 239 3.16 -0.15 -16.03
N ALA A 240 3.77 0.40 -14.98
CA ALA A 240 4.57 1.62 -15.08
C ALA A 240 5.96 1.36 -15.70
N GLY A 241 6.55 0.18 -15.45
CA GLY A 241 7.97 -0.07 -15.74
C GLY A 241 8.84 0.84 -14.87
N ASP A 242 8.78 0.65 -13.57
CA ASP A 242 9.40 1.51 -12.56
C ASP A 242 10.82 1.08 -12.14
N GLY A 243 11.44 0.15 -12.85
CA GLY A 243 12.78 -0.37 -12.54
C GLY A 243 12.79 -1.70 -11.80
N ASP A 244 11.63 -2.21 -11.37
CA ASP A 244 11.53 -3.43 -10.56
C ASP A 244 11.64 -4.75 -11.34
N TRP A 245 12.26 -4.70 -12.53
CA TRP A 245 12.47 -5.84 -13.41
C TRP A 245 13.71 -6.68 -13.04
N GLY A 246 13.84 -7.80 -13.76
CA GLY A 246 14.89 -8.78 -13.53
C GLY A 246 16.15 -8.52 -14.33
N ILE A 247 17.14 -9.41 -14.13
CA ILE A 247 18.34 -9.44 -14.96
C ILE A 247 17.99 -9.71 -16.42
N VAL A 248 18.95 -9.44 -17.30
CA VAL A 248 18.87 -9.77 -18.72
C VAL A 248 18.48 -11.24 -18.89
N ASN A 249 17.46 -11.49 -19.72
CA ASN A 249 16.97 -12.82 -20.03
C ASN A 249 17.28 -13.19 -21.49
N GLU A 250 18.35 -13.95 -21.67
CA GLU A 250 18.72 -14.57 -22.96
C GLU A 250 18.31 -16.05 -23.02
N ALA A 251 17.67 -16.57 -21.97
CA ALA A 251 17.32 -17.98 -21.90
C ALA A 251 16.19 -18.32 -22.89
N PRO A 252 16.27 -19.49 -23.56
CA PRO A 252 15.21 -19.92 -24.47
C PRO A 252 13.90 -20.07 -23.72
N LYS A 253 12.80 -19.62 -24.35
CA LYS A 253 11.47 -19.70 -23.76
C LYS A 253 11.11 -21.17 -23.47
N PRO A 254 10.69 -21.51 -22.24
CA PRO A 254 10.47 -22.90 -21.84
C PRO A 254 9.22 -23.51 -22.49
N PHE A 255 8.21 -22.70 -22.78
CA PHE A 255 6.94 -23.15 -23.36
C PHE A 255 6.48 -22.22 -24.48
N SER A 256 6.08 -22.79 -25.62
CA SER A 256 5.70 -22.03 -26.82
C SER A 256 4.45 -21.16 -26.65
N TRP A 257 3.50 -21.59 -25.81
CA TRP A 257 2.22 -20.89 -25.58
C TRP A 257 2.35 -19.64 -24.71
N ILE A 258 3.46 -19.47 -23.99
CA ILE A 258 3.69 -18.29 -23.16
C ILE A 258 3.97 -17.09 -24.08
N PRO A 259 3.27 -15.95 -23.92
CA PRO A 259 3.58 -14.73 -24.66
C PRO A 259 5.02 -14.29 -24.40
N ASP A 260 5.72 -13.78 -25.41
CA ASP A 260 7.14 -13.44 -25.25
C ASP A 260 7.36 -12.40 -24.14
N TRP A 261 6.48 -11.40 -24.03
CA TRP A 261 6.51 -10.39 -22.97
C TRP A 261 6.37 -10.95 -21.54
N ALA A 262 5.80 -12.15 -21.39
CA ALA A 262 5.68 -12.82 -20.10
C ALA A 262 6.94 -13.62 -19.74
N TRP A 263 7.86 -13.83 -20.69
CA TRP A 263 9.14 -14.50 -20.47
C TRP A 263 10.32 -13.53 -20.47
N ALA A 264 10.44 -12.71 -21.51
CA ALA A 264 11.48 -11.72 -21.70
C ALA A 264 10.84 -10.42 -22.22
N TYR A 265 11.05 -9.32 -21.51
CA TYR A 265 10.36 -8.07 -21.81
C TYR A 265 11.28 -6.87 -21.86
N ASN A 266 11.03 -5.99 -22.83
CA ASN A 266 11.84 -4.81 -23.08
C ASN A 266 11.34 -3.56 -22.35
N TYR A 267 10.21 -3.63 -21.63
CA TYR A 267 9.61 -2.48 -20.92
C TYR A 267 9.63 -1.17 -21.73
N PRO A 268 9.01 -1.14 -22.94
CA PRO A 268 8.99 0.07 -23.74
C PRO A 268 8.18 1.16 -23.04
N HIS A 269 8.64 2.40 -23.10
CA HIS A 269 8.04 3.56 -22.44
C HIS A 269 8.06 3.51 -20.89
N ASN A 270 9.07 2.87 -20.31
CA ASN A 270 9.22 2.76 -18.86
C ASN A 270 9.35 4.14 -18.18
N VAL A 271 8.83 4.27 -16.95
CA VAL A 271 8.78 5.57 -16.24
C VAL A 271 10.13 6.10 -15.81
N VAL A 272 11.14 5.23 -15.71
CA VAL A 272 12.50 5.60 -15.30
C VAL A 272 13.39 6.00 -16.49
N ASN A 273 12.87 5.95 -17.72
CA ASN A 273 13.60 6.26 -18.96
C ASN A 273 14.90 5.45 -19.13
N GLU A 274 14.90 4.20 -18.67
CA GLU A 274 16.07 3.32 -18.73
C GLU A 274 16.16 2.56 -20.06
N GLY A 275 17.39 2.31 -20.50
CA GLY A 275 17.71 1.61 -21.74
C GLY A 275 18.06 2.54 -22.90
N VAL A 276 17.73 2.12 -24.12
CA VAL A 276 18.00 2.88 -25.35
C VAL A 276 16.77 3.66 -25.81
N PRO A 277 16.95 4.82 -26.48
CA PRO A 277 15.85 5.57 -27.06
C PRO A 277 15.10 4.75 -28.12
N ILE A 278 13.78 4.86 -28.14
CA ILE A 278 12.91 4.25 -29.15
C ILE A 278 12.98 5.10 -30.43
N PRO A 279 13.34 4.52 -31.60
CA PRO A 279 13.39 5.27 -32.85
C PRO A 279 12.06 5.96 -33.18
N GLY A 280 12.10 7.27 -33.45
CA GLY A 280 10.91 8.06 -33.77
C GLY A 280 10.07 8.51 -32.56
N CYS A 281 10.52 8.25 -31.32
CA CYS A 281 9.89 8.75 -30.10
C CYS A 281 10.73 9.88 -29.51
N THR A 282 10.10 11.03 -29.22
CA THR A 282 10.75 12.17 -28.56
C THR A 282 9.93 12.62 -27.36
N GLY A 283 10.58 12.83 -26.22
CA GLY A 283 9.95 13.25 -24.97
C GLY A 283 10.14 12.25 -23.83
N ASP A 284 9.38 12.46 -22.75
CA ASP A 284 9.38 11.54 -21.61
C ASP A 284 8.81 10.18 -21.99
N TYR A 285 9.32 9.14 -21.34
CA TYR A 285 8.90 7.75 -21.55
C TYR A 285 9.19 7.26 -22.97
N CYS A 286 10.30 7.68 -23.58
CA CYS A 286 10.71 7.25 -24.93
C CYS A 286 11.88 6.25 -24.94
N HIS A 287 12.05 5.47 -23.87
CA HIS A 287 13.14 4.49 -23.73
C HIS A 287 12.61 3.06 -23.63
N GLN A 288 13.47 2.10 -23.97
CA GLN A 288 13.23 0.67 -23.85
C GLN A 288 14.52 -0.10 -23.54
N LEU A 289 14.40 -1.25 -22.87
CA LEU A 289 15.52 -2.12 -22.53
C LEU A 289 15.90 -3.01 -23.71
N ILE A 290 17.19 -3.01 -24.05
CA ILE A 290 17.81 -3.93 -24.99
C ILE A 290 19.17 -4.28 -24.40
N PRO A 291 19.46 -5.56 -24.07
CA PRO A 291 18.64 -6.77 -24.25
C PRO A 291 17.41 -6.87 -23.31
N PRO A 292 16.42 -7.75 -23.59
CA PRO A 292 15.23 -7.90 -22.75
C PRO A 292 15.55 -8.53 -21.40
N VAL A 293 14.68 -8.31 -20.42
CA VAL A 293 14.87 -8.74 -19.03
C VAL A 293 13.75 -9.67 -18.57
N PHE A 294 13.99 -10.42 -17.49
CA PHE A 294 12.91 -11.15 -16.81
C PHE A 294 11.85 -10.17 -16.27
N PRO A 295 10.56 -10.35 -16.56
CA PRO A 295 9.51 -9.52 -16.00
C PRO A 295 9.19 -9.94 -14.55
N THR A 296 10.11 -9.69 -13.62
CA THR A 296 9.96 -10.07 -12.20
C THR A 296 8.69 -9.54 -11.53
N PRO A 297 8.19 -8.32 -11.79
CA PRO A 297 6.92 -7.87 -11.21
C PRO A 297 5.74 -8.74 -11.64
N LEU A 298 5.72 -9.21 -12.89
CA LEU A 298 4.70 -10.18 -13.36
C LEU A 298 4.76 -11.50 -12.58
N TYR A 299 5.96 -12.02 -12.33
CA TYR A 299 6.13 -13.24 -11.57
C TYR A 299 5.69 -13.06 -10.11
N GLU A 300 6.06 -11.93 -9.49
CA GLU A 300 5.61 -11.53 -8.15
C GLU A 300 4.07 -11.44 -8.09
N ILE A 301 3.41 -10.82 -9.08
CA ILE A 301 1.94 -10.76 -9.17
C ILE A 301 1.33 -12.17 -9.12
N ILE A 302 1.78 -13.06 -10.02
CA ILE A 302 1.24 -14.41 -10.15
C ILE A 302 1.43 -15.19 -8.84
N MET A 303 2.62 -15.11 -8.25
CA MET A 303 2.92 -15.78 -6.99
C MET A 303 2.11 -15.21 -5.83
N CYS A 304 2.09 -13.89 -5.63
CA CYS A 304 1.34 -13.26 -4.55
C CYS A 304 -0.17 -13.54 -4.65
N LEU A 305 -0.75 -13.53 -5.85
CA LEU A 305 -2.17 -13.90 -6.04
C LEU A 305 -2.42 -15.38 -5.75
N THR A 306 -1.51 -16.26 -6.17
CA THR A 306 -1.59 -17.70 -5.87
C THR A 306 -1.48 -17.95 -4.37
N LEU A 307 -0.52 -17.32 -3.70
CA LEU A 307 -0.33 -17.38 -2.26
C LEU A 307 -1.54 -16.79 -1.51
N PHE A 308 -2.12 -15.70 -2.00
CA PHE A 308 -3.39 -15.18 -1.48
C PHE A 308 -4.50 -16.23 -1.56
N VAL A 309 -4.69 -16.88 -2.70
CA VAL A 309 -5.72 -17.93 -2.87
C VAL A 309 -5.47 -19.10 -1.91
N ILE A 310 -4.21 -19.51 -1.74
CA ILE A 310 -3.85 -20.59 -0.80
C ILE A 310 -4.18 -20.16 0.64
N LEU A 311 -3.67 -19.02 1.10
CA LEU A 311 -3.91 -18.49 2.45
C LEU A 311 -5.40 -18.29 2.70
N TRP A 312 -6.11 -17.73 1.73
CA TRP A 312 -7.56 -17.56 1.80
C TRP A 312 -8.26 -18.91 1.93
N SER A 313 -7.88 -19.92 1.16
CA SER A 313 -8.51 -21.25 1.21
C SER A 313 -8.28 -21.98 2.53
N ILE A 314 -7.08 -21.88 3.11
CA ILE A 314 -6.73 -22.58 4.35
C ILE A 314 -7.19 -21.85 5.62
N ARG A 315 -7.51 -20.55 5.56
CA ARG A 315 -7.86 -19.73 6.74
C ARG A 315 -9.01 -20.29 7.58
N LYS A 316 -9.93 -21.05 6.97
CA LYS A 316 -11.07 -21.67 7.68
C LYS A 316 -10.67 -22.91 8.46
N LYS A 317 -9.58 -23.58 8.06
CA LYS A 317 -9.06 -24.80 8.70
C LYS A 317 -8.11 -24.46 9.86
N ILE A 318 -7.47 -23.29 9.81
CA ILE A 318 -6.52 -22.84 10.84
C ILE A 318 -7.27 -22.07 11.93
N THR A 319 -7.31 -22.65 13.12
CA THR A 319 -7.95 -22.07 14.31
C THR A 319 -6.96 -21.56 15.35
N THR A 320 -5.71 -22.03 15.29
CA THR A 320 -4.65 -21.66 16.23
C THR A 320 -4.11 -20.25 15.93
N PRO A 321 -4.13 -19.33 16.91
CA PRO A 321 -3.58 -17.99 16.75
C PRO A 321 -2.07 -18.01 16.41
N GLY A 322 -1.67 -17.15 15.47
CA GLY A 322 -0.29 -16.99 14.99
C GLY A 322 0.15 -18.03 13.96
N LEU A 323 -0.62 -19.10 13.76
CA LEU A 323 -0.26 -20.17 12.82
C LEU A 323 -0.37 -19.71 11.37
N LEU A 324 -1.43 -18.95 11.04
CA LEU A 324 -1.63 -18.45 9.68
C LEU A 324 -0.56 -17.40 9.32
N PHE A 325 -0.17 -16.56 10.28
CA PHE A 325 0.94 -15.63 10.12
C PHE A 325 2.28 -16.34 9.93
N GLY A 326 2.57 -17.40 10.69
CA GLY A 326 3.77 -18.19 10.48
C GLY A 326 3.84 -18.80 9.08
N ILE A 327 2.73 -19.32 8.56
CA ILE A 327 2.64 -19.84 7.18
C ILE A 327 2.87 -18.71 6.17
N TYR A 328 2.24 -17.56 6.37
CA TYR A 328 2.44 -16.37 5.54
C TYR A 328 3.92 -15.96 5.49
N LEU A 329 4.62 -15.91 6.63
CA LEU A 329 6.03 -15.53 6.70
C LEU A 329 6.92 -16.49 5.89
N VAL A 330 6.68 -17.80 6.01
CA VAL A 330 7.41 -18.81 5.22
C VAL A 330 7.13 -18.64 3.75
N MET A 331 5.85 -18.54 3.34
CA MET A 331 5.48 -18.42 1.94
C MET A 331 6.03 -17.14 1.30
N ASN A 332 5.90 -16.00 1.98
CA ASN A 332 6.43 -14.71 1.53
C ASN A 332 7.95 -14.71 1.47
N GLY A 333 8.63 -15.30 2.46
CA GLY A 333 10.08 -15.44 2.44
C GLY A 333 10.57 -16.32 1.29
N VAL A 334 9.90 -17.45 1.03
CA VAL A 334 10.24 -18.34 -0.10
C VAL A 334 10.06 -17.61 -1.43
N GLU A 335 8.93 -16.95 -1.63
CA GLU A 335 8.67 -16.14 -2.83
C GLU A 335 9.76 -15.09 -3.04
N ARG A 336 10.05 -14.30 -2.01
CA ARG A 336 11.05 -13.24 -2.09
C ARG A 336 12.44 -13.78 -2.38
N PHE A 337 12.83 -14.89 -1.74
CA PHE A 337 14.14 -15.51 -1.94
C PHE A 337 14.36 -15.93 -3.41
N PHE A 338 13.35 -16.54 -4.05
CA PHE A 338 13.46 -16.97 -5.43
C PHE A 338 13.43 -15.83 -6.44
N ILE A 339 12.58 -14.81 -6.22
CA ILE A 339 12.53 -13.61 -7.08
C ILE A 339 13.84 -12.84 -7.02
N GLU A 340 14.42 -12.74 -5.84
CA GLU A 340 15.65 -11.98 -5.63
C GLU A 340 16.83 -12.55 -6.44
N LYS A 341 16.84 -13.87 -6.73
CA LYS A 341 17.86 -14.49 -7.60
C LYS A 341 17.82 -14.02 -9.05
N ILE A 342 16.67 -13.56 -9.50
CA ILE A 342 16.44 -13.11 -10.89
C ILE A 342 16.25 -11.59 -10.98
N ARG A 343 16.29 -10.85 -9.87
CA ARG A 343 16.18 -9.39 -9.84
C ARG A 343 17.51 -8.70 -10.15
N VAL A 344 17.44 -7.49 -10.71
CA VAL A 344 18.58 -6.56 -10.80
C VAL A 344 18.79 -5.93 -9.44
N ASN A 345 19.57 -6.56 -8.57
CA ASN A 345 20.01 -5.94 -7.32
C ASN A 345 21.52 -6.12 -7.14
N THR A 346 22.18 -5.10 -6.60
CA THR A 346 23.59 -5.18 -6.24
C THR A 346 23.76 -6.02 -4.98
N ARG A 347 24.80 -6.86 -4.97
CA ARG A 347 25.15 -7.71 -3.84
C ARG A 347 25.99 -6.90 -2.85
N ASP A 348 25.31 -6.16 -2.00
CA ASP A 348 25.92 -5.09 -1.22
C ASP A 348 26.70 -5.56 0.03
N TYR A 349 26.45 -6.78 0.52
CA TYR A 349 27.11 -7.29 1.73
C TYR A 349 28.25 -8.25 1.43
N ASN A 350 29.29 -8.24 2.27
CA ASN A 350 30.33 -9.26 2.30
C ASN A 350 30.34 -9.90 3.69
N ILE A 351 29.80 -11.11 3.78
CA ILE A 351 29.71 -11.87 5.03
C ILE A 351 30.44 -13.19 4.81
N PHE A 352 31.64 -13.35 5.40
CA PHE A 352 32.43 -14.59 5.32
C PHE A 352 32.66 -15.11 3.88
N GLY A 353 32.86 -14.21 2.90
CA GLY A 353 33.04 -14.59 1.48
C GLY A 353 31.75 -14.87 0.72
N PHE A 354 30.59 -14.78 1.37
CA PHE A 354 29.28 -14.77 0.73
C PHE A 354 28.81 -13.33 0.51
N HIS A 355 28.18 -13.10 -0.65
CA HIS A 355 27.64 -11.81 -1.04
C HIS A 355 26.11 -11.83 -1.18
N PRO A 356 25.36 -12.00 -0.08
CA PRO A 356 23.90 -12.00 -0.14
C PRO A 356 23.35 -10.58 -0.30
N THR A 357 22.20 -10.44 -0.96
CA THR A 357 21.48 -9.16 -0.98
C THR A 357 20.71 -8.97 0.34
N GLN A 358 20.33 -7.72 0.66
CA GLN A 358 19.51 -7.40 1.84
C GLN A 358 18.22 -8.24 1.87
N ALA A 359 17.58 -8.38 0.70
CA ALA A 359 16.33 -9.12 0.55
C ALA A 359 16.52 -10.63 0.78
N GLU A 360 17.65 -11.23 0.37
CA GLU A 360 17.95 -12.64 0.65
C GLU A 360 18.08 -12.90 2.16
N ILE A 361 18.78 -12.02 2.89
CA ILE A 361 18.91 -12.13 4.35
C ILE A 361 17.53 -12.05 5.00
N ILE A 362 16.75 -11.04 4.66
CA ILE A 362 15.43 -10.82 5.26
C ILE A 362 14.48 -11.95 4.93
N SER A 363 14.45 -12.42 3.67
CA SER A 363 13.64 -13.57 3.26
C SER A 363 13.98 -14.84 4.04
N THR A 364 15.27 -15.10 4.30
CA THR A 364 15.73 -16.23 5.11
C THR A 364 15.26 -16.10 6.56
N LEU A 365 15.35 -14.91 7.14
CA LEU A 365 14.83 -14.64 8.49
C LEU A 365 13.31 -14.80 8.58
N LEU A 366 12.56 -14.41 7.55
CA LEU A 366 11.11 -14.63 7.48
C LEU A 366 10.77 -16.11 7.45
N ILE A 367 11.50 -16.92 6.68
CA ILE A 367 11.32 -18.38 6.61
C ILE A 367 11.58 -19.01 7.98
N LEU A 368 12.74 -18.72 8.58
CA LEU A 368 13.11 -19.28 9.88
C LEU A 368 12.16 -18.83 11.00
N GLY A 369 11.86 -17.54 11.06
CA GLY A 369 10.92 -16.97 12.04
C GLY A 369 9.51 -17.54 11.88
N GLY A 370 9.04 -17.69 10.64
CA GLY A 370 7.76 -18.33 10.34
C GLY A 370 7.71 -19.79 10.77
N ALA A 371 8.76 -20.57 10.50
CA ALA A 371 8.86 -21.96 10.93
C ALA A 371 8.86 -22.12 12.46
N VAL A 372 9.62 -21.27 13.16
CA VAL A 372 9.63 -21.23 14.64
C VAL A 372 8.25 -20.86 15.18
N LEU A 373 7.58 -19.88 14.59
CA LEU A 373 6.24 -19.47 15.00
C LEU A 373 5.21 -20.59 14.79
N ILE A 374 5.26 -21.29 13.65
CA ILE A 374 4.41 -22.45 13.37
C ILE A 374 4.61 -23.53 14.43
N TRP A 375 5.86 -23.87 14.74
CA TRP A 375 6.20 -24.87 15.76
C TRP A 375 5.68 -24.45 17.15
N TYR A 376 5.92 -23.20 17.53
CA TYR A 376 5.51 -22.66 18.82
C TYR A 376 3.97 -22.63 18.96
N SER A 377 3.25 -22.11 17.96
CA SER A 377 1.78 -22.04 17.97
C SER A 377 1.16 -23.44 18.09
N LYS A 378 1.68 -24.44 17.36
CA LYS A 378 1.20 -25.83 17.46
C LYS A 378 1.46 -26.42 18.85
N LYS A 379 2.67 -26.22 19.40
CA LYS A 379 3.04 -26.72 20.73
C LYS A 379 2.16 -26.11 21.83
N TYR A 380 1.97 -24.79 21.80
CA TYR A 380 1.14 -24.07 22.76
C TYR A 380 -0.32 -24.54 22.72
N ASN A 381 -0.90 -24.69 21.52
CA ASN A 381 -2.27 -25.15 21.38
C ASN A 381 -2.46 -26.59 21.89
N ARG A 382 -1.51 -27.48 21.62
CA ARG A 382 -1.52 -28.85 22.15
C ARG A 382 -1.57 -28.86 23.67
N LEU A 383 -0.69 -28.09 24.33
CA LEU A 383 -0.63 -27.99 25.79
C LEU A 383 -1.95 -27.49 26.39
N LYS A 384 -2.60 -26.51 25.75
CA LYS A 384 -3.90 -25.97 26.20
C LYS A 384 -5.08 -26.94 25.98
N THR A 385 -4.95 -27.90 25.08
CA THR A 385 -6.00 -28.90 24.84
C THR A 385 -5.86 -30.11 25.77
N THR A 386 -4.66 -30.33 26.31
CA THR A 386 -4.33 -31.43 27.25
C THR A 386 -4.41 -31.05 28.72
N ALA A 387 -4.45 -29.76 29.03
CA ALA A 387 -4.65 -29.19 30.37
C ALA A 387 -6.10 -28.73 30.50
#